data_AF-A0A2S7T240-F1
#
_entry.id   AF-A0A2S7T240-F1
#
_cell.length_a   1.000
_cell.length_b   1.000
_cell.length_c   1.000
_cell.angle_alpha   90.00
_cell.angle_beta   90.00
_cell.angle_gamma   90.00
#
_symmetry.space_group_name_H-M   'P 1'
#
loop_
_entity.id
_entity.type
_entity.pdbx_description
1 polymer ?
#
loop_
_entity_poly.entity_id
_entity_poly.type
_entity_poly.pdbx_seq_one_letter_code
_entity_poly.pdbx_strand_id
1 'polypeptide(L)' 'MTITAVKGKLHEYIENIDEKKLQTLYALVENDLEDRSIVYDEVALSSFRSASEDFRSGKIQGIPMEQSIDFLKRKIAEK' A
#
# COMPACT_ATOMS: atom_id res chain seq x y z
N MET A 1 30.13 -3.61 6.01
CA MET A 1 28.74 -3.22 6.30
C MET A 1 27.84 -4.26 5.65
N THR A 2 26.96 -4.94 6.39
CA THR A 2 26.15 -6.04 5.84
C THR A 2 24.82 -5.51 5.29
N ILE A 3 24.24 -6.19 4.30
CA ILE A 3 22.92 -5.81 3.73
C ILE A 3 21.84 -5.72 4.81
N THR A 4 21.88 -6.61 5.80
CA THR A 4 20.95 -6.59 6.95
C THR A 4 21.09 -5.30 7.77
N ALA A 5 22.32 -4.83 8.01
CA ALA A 5 22.56 -3.58 8.71
C ALA A 5 22.08 -2.35 7.91
N VAL A 6 22.18 -2.40 6.57
CA VAL A 6 21.65 -1.35 5.69
C VAL A 6 20.11 -1.32 5.73
N LYS A 7 19.46 -2.48 5.69
CA LYS A 7 17.99 -2.58 5.83
C LYS A 7 17.49 -2.05 7.17
N GLY A 8 18.16 -2.38 8.27
CA GLY A 8 17.79 -1.87 9.60
C GLY A 8 17.84 -0.34 9.67
N LYS A 9 18.91 0.26 9.14
CA LYS A 9 19.04 1.73 9.09
C LYS A 9 18.02 2.40 8.18
N LEU A 10 17.63 1.76 7.08
CA LEU A 10 16.58 2.28 6.19
C LEU A 10 15.21 2.30 6.88
N HIS A 11 14.87 1.24 7.62
CA HIS A 11 13.64 1.21 8.42
C HIS A 11 13.60 2.33 9.45
N GLU A 12 14.68 2.48 10.23
CA GLU A 12 14.81 3.54 11.22
C GLU A 12 14.72 4.94 10.58
N TYR A 13 15.27 5.11 9.38
CA TYR A 13 15.16 6.36 8.65
C TYR A 13 13.72 6.66 8.22
N ILE A 14 13.01 5.67 7.68
CA ILE A 14 11.59 5.80 7.27
C ILE A 14 10.67 6.08 8.47
N GLU A 15 10.97 5.54 9.65
CA GLU A 15 10.17 5.78 10.85
C GLU A 15 10.35 7.19 11.42
N ASN A 16 11.49 7.82 11.18
CA ASN A 16 11.86 9.12 11.75
C ASN A 16 11.94 10.25 10.71
N ILE A 17 11.62 9.97 9.45
CA ILE A 17 11.68 10.94 8.36
C ILE A 17 10.57 11.98 8.52
N ASP A 18 10.87 13.24 8.19
CA ASP A 18 9.84 14.27 8.11
C ASP A 18 8.89 14.03 6.92
N GLU A 19 7.66 14.51 7.05
CA GLU A 19 6.60 14.30 6.06
C GLU A 19 6.98 14.77 4.64
N LYS A 20 7.74 15.87 4.54
CA LYS A 20 8.16 16.45 3.25
C LYS A 20 9.17 15.56 2.53
N LYS A 21 10.11 14.98 3.28
CA LYS A 21 11.08 14.02 2.77
C LYS A 21 10.43 12.68 2.47
N LEU A 22 9.44 12.25 3.26
CA LEU A 22 8.64 11.05 2.98
C LEU A 22 7.89 11.19 1.64
N GLN A 23 7.22 12.31 1.42
CA GLN A 23 6.53 12.61 0.15
C GLN A 23 7.50 12.62 -1.03
N THR A 24 8.71 13.16 -0.85
CA THR A 24 9.75 13.15 -1.89
C THR A 24 10.19 11.73 -2.22
N LEU A 25 10.35 10.87 -1.21
CA LEU A 25 10.66 9.45 -1.38
C LEU A 25 9.53 8.71 -2.09
N TYR A 26 8.28 8.97 -1.73
CA TYR A 26 7.12 8.43 -2.43
C TYR A 26 7.13 8.82 -3.90
N ALA A 27 7.30 10.11 -4.22
CA ALA A 27 7.34 10.59 -5.61
C ALA A 27 8.50 9.98 -6.42
N LEU A 28 9.64 9.70 -5.78
CA LEU A 28 10.78 9.05 -6.42
C LEU A 28 10.45 7.58 -6.76
N VAL A 29 9.83 6.86 -5.82
CA VAL A 29 9.44 5.44 -5.98
C VAL A 29 8.20 5.28 -6.86
N GLU A 30 7.33 6.28 -6.94
CA GLU A 30 6.11 6.27 -7.75
C GLU A 30 6.44 6.13 -9.24
N ASN A 31 7.51 6.79 -9.71
CA ASN A 31 8.04 6.59 -11.06
C ASN A 31 8.56 5.16 -11.30
N ASP A 32 9.20 4.54 -10.30
CA ASP A 32 9.66 3.14 -10.37
C ASP A 32 8.49 2.13 -10.28
N LEU A 33 7.34 2.55 -9.74
CA LEU A 33 6.10 1.76 -9.69
C LEU A 33 5.27 1.91 -10.97
N GLU A 34 5.31 3.08 -11.64
CA GLU A 34 4.67 3.29 -12.95
C GLU A 34 5.24 2.33 -14.01
N ASP A 35 6.53 2.00 -13.94
CA ASP A 35 7.17 1.00 -14.83
C ASP A 35 6.67 -0.44 -14.55
N ARG A 36 6.00 -0.67 -13.41
CA ARG A 36 5.29 -1.92 -13.09
C ARG A 36 3.82 -1.91 -13.49
N SER A 37 3.34 -0.88 -14.18
CA SER A 37 1.98 -0.86 -14.76
C SER A 37 1.71 -2.02 -15.73
N ILE A 38 2.76 -2.73 -16.18
CA ILE A 38 2.69 -3.97 -16.95
C ILE A 38 2.08 -5.16 -16.13
N VAL A 39 2.00 -5.06 -14.79
CA VAL A 39 1.59 -6.18 -13.92
C VAL A 39 0.06 -6.38 -13.86
N TYR A 40 -0.73 -5.35 -14.16
CA TYR A 40 -2.19 -5.41 -14.03
C TYR A 40 -2.87 -5.17 -15.39
N ASP A 41 -3.76 -6.08 -15.76
CA ASP A 41 -4.59 -5.91 -16.96
C ASP A 41 -5.59 -4.74 -16.79
N GLU A 42 -6.21 -4.33 -17.90
CA GLU A 42 -7.18 -3.23 -17.91
C GLU A 42 -8.37 -3.49 -16.98
N VAL A 43 -8.74 -4.76 -16.78
CA VAL A 43 -9.83 -5.15 -15.89
C VAL A 43 -9.45 -4.86 -14.44
N ALA A 44 -8.26 -5.30 -14.00
CA ALA A 44 -7.74 -5.00 -12.69
C ALA A 44 -7.60 -3.49 -12.45
N LEU A 45 -7.04 -2.76 -13.43
CA LEU A 45 -6.92 -1.30 -13.34
C LEU A 45 -8.27 -0.59 -13.23
N SER A 46 -9.28 -1.03 -13.99
CA SER A 46 -10.64 -0.48 -13.91
C SER A 46 -11.26 -0.75 -12.54
N SER A 47 -11.05 -1.95 -11.98
CA SER A 47 -11.58 -2.32 -10.67
C SER A 47 -10.99 -1.46 -9.54
N PHE A 48 -9.70 -1.14 -9.60
CA PHE A 48 -9.05 -0.26 -8.62
C PHE A 48 -9.55 1.18 -8.72
N ARG A 49 -9.72 1.68 -9.95
CA ARG A 49 -10.27 3.03 -10.18
C ARG A 49 -11.68 3.15 -9.62
N SER A 50 -12.56 2.20 -9.94
CA SER A 50 -13.94 2.18 -9.41
C SER A 50 -13.97 2.05 -7.89
N ALA A 51 -13.14 1.17 -7.29
CA ALA A 51 -13.06 1.06 -5.84
C ALA A 51 -12.57 2.36 -5.18
N SER A 52 -11.61 3.05 -5.79
CA SER A 52 -11.12 4.34 -5.31
C SER A 52 -12.19 5.44 -5.41
N GLU A 53 -12.98 5.47 -6.48
CA GLU A 53 -14.08 6.44 -6.64
C GLU A 53 -15.21 6.17 -5.66
N ASP A 54 -15.55 4.90 -5.45
CA ASP A 54 -16.55 4.49 -4.46
C ASP A 54 -16.11 4.85 -3.03
N PHE A 55 -14.82 4.73 -2.71
CA PHE A 55 -14.28 5.18 -1.44
C PHE A 55 -14.33 6.71 -1.29
N ARG A 56 -13.89 7.46 -2.32
CA ARG A 56 -13.91 8.94 -2.30
C ARG A 56 -15.31 9.51 -2.22
N SER A 57 -16.28 8.87 -2.86
CA SER A 57 -17.70 9.26 -2.80
C SER A 57 -18.37 8.87 -1.47
N GLY A 58 -17.70 8.10 -0.61
CA GLY A 58 -18.25 7.59 0.64
C GLY A 58 -19.22 6.43 0.47
N LYS A 59 -19.39 5.91 -0.75
CA LYS A 59 -20.20 4.72 -1.05
C LYS A 59 -19.59 3.46 -0.43
N ILE A 60 -18.26 3.40 -0.31
CA ILE A 60 -17.53 2.37 0.42
C ILE A 60 -16.76 3.05 1.56
N GLN A 61 -16.86 2.50 2.77
CA GLN A 61 -16.06 2.92 3.90
C GLN A 61 -14.93 1.93 4.15
N GLY A 62 -13.76 2.46 4.49
CA GLY A 62 -12.64 1.64 4.93
C GLY A 62 -12.94 1.03 6.29
N ILE A 63 -12.57 -0.23 6.49
CA ILE A 63 -12.62 -0.86 7.81
C ILE A 63 -11.24 -0.75 8.48
N PRO A 64 -11.19 -0.57 9.82
CA PRO A 64 -9.95 -0.61 10.57
C PRO A 64 -9.18 -1.91 10.32
N MET A 65 -7.85 -1.82 10.34
CA MET A 65 -6.98 -2.96 10.04
C MET A 65 -7.24 -4.16 10.97
N GLU A 66 -7.51 -3.93 12.25
CA GLU A 66 -7.80 -5.02 13.18
C GLU A 66 -9.06 -5.80 12.77
N GLN A 67 -10.10 -5.08 12.31
CA GLN A 67 -11.34 -5.69 11.84
C GLN A 67 -11.15 -6.48 10.54
N SER A 68 -10.32 -5.96 9.63
CA SER A 68 -9.90 -6.67 8.41
C SER A 68 -9.21 -8.00 8.72
N ILE A 69 -8.28 -8.01 9.67
CA ILE A 69 -7.54 -9.22 10.07
C ILE A 69 -8.50 -10.26 10.67
N ASP A 70 -9.42 -9.84 11.53
CA ASP A 70 -10.38 -10.75 12.15
C ASP A 70 -11.40 -11.31 11.16
N PHE A 71 -11.77 -10.54 10.15
CA PHE A 71 -12.60 -11.03 9.04
C PHE A 71 -11.87 -12.12 8.24
N LEU A 72 -10.60 -11.89 7.88
CA LEU A 72 -9.81 -12.85 7.13
C LEU A 72 -9.60 -14.16 7.90
N LYS A 73 -9.30 -14.08 9.20
CA LYS A 73 -9.19 -15.27 10.07
C LYS A 73 -10.46 -16.11 10.09
N ARG A 74 -11.64 -15.47 10.19
CA ARG A 74 -12.94 -16.16 10.14
C ARG A 74 -13.17 -16.85 8.80
N LYS A 75 -12.92 -16.15 7.69
CA LYS A 75 -13.03 -16.70 6.34
C LYS A 75 -12.12 -17.90 6.06
N ILE A 76 -10.93 -17.92 6.66
CA ILE A 76 -10.00 -19.04 6.54
C ILE A 76 -10.45 -20.24 7.38
N ALA A 77 -11.03 -20.00 8.55
CA ALA A 77 -11.53 -21.05 9.45
C ALA A 77 -12.82 -21.74 8.95
N GLU A 78 -13.59 -21.07 8.10
CA GLU A 78 -14.81 -21.60 7.47
C GLU A 78 -14.54 -22.46 6.22
N LYS A 79 -13.27 -22.60 5.82
CA LYS A 79 -12.83 -23.30 4.61
C LYS A 79 -12.16 -24.62 4.93
#